data_AF-A0A0A9AW24-F1
#
_entry.id   AF-A0A0A9AW24-F1
#
_cell.length_a   1.000
_cell.length_b   1.000
_cell.length_c   1.000
_cell.angle_alpha   90.00
_cell.angle_beta   90.00
_cell.angle_gamma   90.00
#
_symmetry.space_group_name_H-M   'P 1'
#
loop_
_entity.id
_entity.type
_entity.pdbx_description
1 polymer ?
#
loop_
_entity_poly.entity_id
_entity_poly.type
_entity_poly.pdbx_seq_one_letter_code
_entity_poly.pdbx_strand_id
1 'polypeptide(L)' 'MIRGLTQVTWERVDVCFHKSWLRYNAHNNIQVRIHPVNSDGEDVIYHMIDNFLV' A
#
# COMPACT_ATOMS: atom_id res chain seq x y z
N MET A 1 -1.21 -19.74 -3.97
CA MET A 1 -1.75 -18.50 -4.56
C MET A 1 -3.17 -18.77 -5.04
N ILE A 2 -4.11 -17.85 -4.86
CA ILE A 2 -5.50 -18.02 -5.30
C ILE A 2 -5.53 -18.03 -6.84
N ARG A 3 -6.18 -19.02 -7.48
CA ARG A 3 -6.19 -19.20 -8.94
C ARG A 3 -6.65 -17.95 -9.72
N GLY A 4 -7.61 -17.19 -9.19
CA GLY A 4 -8.04 -15.92 -9.80
C GLY A 4 -6.93 -14.87 -9.84
N LEU A 5 -6.08 -14.80 -8.80
CA LEU A 5 -4.96 -13.85 -8.77
C LEU A 5 -3.91 -14.19 -9.83
N THR A 6 -3.73 -15.46 -10.20
CA THR A 6 -2.76 -15.81 -11.26
C THR A 6 -3.21 -15.43 -12.67
N GLN A 7 -4.48 -15.04 -12.86
CA GLN A 7 -5.04 -14.74 -14.19
C GLN A 7 -4.94 -13.27 -14.58
N VAL A 8 -4.46 -12.41 -13.68
CA VAL A 8 -4.25 -10.98 -13.93
C VAL A 8 -2.76 -10.66 -13.94
N THR A 9 -2.35 -9.73 -14.79
CA THR A 9 -0.97 -9.23 -14.83
C THR A 9 -0.70 -8.38 -13.60
N TRP A 10 0.32 -8.77 -12.82
CA TRP A 10 0.74 -8.00 -11.64
C TRP A 10 1.90 -7.09 -11.99
N GLU A 11 1.76 -5.82 -11.63
CA GLU A 11 2.89 -4.90 -11.48
C GLU A 11 3.40 -4.97 -10.04
N ARG A 12 4.72 -5.07 -9.88
CA ARG A 12 5.35 -5.01 -8.57
C ARG A 12 5.65 -3.55 -8.24
N VAL A 13 5.09 -3.07 -7.12
CA VAL A 13 5.36 -1.74 -6.57
C VAL A 13 6.07 -1.90 -5.24
N ASP A 14 7.32 -1.43 -5.15
CA ASP A 14 8.10 -1.46 -3.92
C ASP A 14 7.82 -0.21 -3.07
N VAL A 15 7.54 -0.40 -1.78
CA VAL A 15 7.26 0.67 -0.82
C VAL A 15 8.15 0.54 0.42
N CYS A 16 8.53 1.66 1.06
CA CYS A 16 9.43 1.66 2.20
C CYS A 16 8.88 2.47 3.38
N PHE A 17 8.60 1.78 4.49
CA PHE A 17 8.11 2.37 5.74
C PHE A 17 9.18 2.47 6.83
N HIS A 18 10.47 2.45 6.47
CA HIS A 18 11.55 2.38 7.46
C HIS A 18 11.56 3.58 8.43
N LYS A 19 11.11 4.75 7.96
CA LYS A 19 11.01 5.98 8.74
C LYS A 19 9.67 6.15 9.47
N SER A 20 8.71 5.27 9.22
CA SER A 20 7.38 5.35 9.82
C SER A 20 7.40 5.02 11.31
N TRP A 21 6.53 5.68 12.06
CA TRP A 21 6.37 5.45 13.50
C TRP A 21 6.14 3.97 13.85
N LEU A 22 5.34 3.30 13.01
CA LEU A 22 5.04 1.86 13.12
C LEU A 22 5.70 1.05 12.00
N ARG A 23 7.01 1.25 11.77
CA ARG A 23 7.79 0.59 10.70
C ARG A 23 7.67 -0.93 10.60
N TYR A 24 7.37 -1.62 11.70
CA TYR A 24 7.20 -3.08 11.71
C TYR A 24 5.77 -3.53 11.37
N ASN A 25 4.82 -2.60 11.31
CA ASN A 25 3.42 -2.85 10.97
C ASN A 25 3.07 -2.21 9.62
N ALA A 26 3.80 -2.60 8.57
CA ALA A 26 3.60 -2.09 7.22
C ALA A 26 2.14 -2.16 6.76
N HIS A 27 1.41 -3.23 7.12
CA HIS A 27 -0.02 -3.38 6.80
C HIS A 27 -0.88 -2.22 7.33
N ASN A 28 -0.63 -1.73 8.54
CA ASN A 28 -1.40 -0.61 9.10
C ASN A 28 -1.08 0.71 8.37
N ASN A 29 0.16 0.88 7.89
CA ASN A 29 0.52 2.02 7.05
C ASN A 29 -0.19 1.92 5.70
N ILE A 30 -0.05 0.81 4.98
CA ILE A 30 -0.70 0.58 3.67
C ILE A 30 -2.22 0.83 3.73
N GLN A 31 -2.86 0.48 4.85
CA GLN A 31 -4.31 0.68 5.04
C GLN A 31 -4.68 2.05 5.61
N VAL A 32 -3.71 2.89 5.98
CA VAL A 32 -3.91 4.18 6.66
C VAL A 32 -4.87 4.04 7.86
N ARG A 33 -4.61 3.03 8.71
CA ARG A 33 -5.60 2.57 9.69
C ARG A 33 -5.98 3.61 10.74
N ILE A 34 -5.01 4.40 11.21
CA ILE A 34 -5.22 5.47 12.19
C ILE A 34 -4.48 6.72 11.73
N HIS A 35 -5.20 7.76 11.35
CA HIS A 35 -4.62 9.07 11.04
C HIS A 35 -4.41 9.87 12.35
N PRO A 36 -3.26 10.55 12.54
CA PRO A 36 -2.14 10.73 11.60
C PRO A 36 -1.02 9.69 11.71
N VAL A 37 -1.11 8.72 12.62
CA VAL A 37 -0.02 7.77 12.93
C VAL A 37 0.43 6.94 11.70
N ASN A 38 -0.49 6.68 10.77
CA ASN A 38 -0.26 5.88 9.57
C ASN A 38 -0.27 6.72 8.27
N SER A 39 -0.06 8.04 8.36
CA SER A 39 -0.09 8.95 7.19
C SER A 39 0.93 8.60 6.11
N ASP A 40 2.04 7.94 6.46
CA ASP A 40 3.06 7.51 5.48
C ASP A 40 2.51 6.54 4.41
N GLY A 41 1.36 5.91 4.64
CA GLY A 41 0.70 5.07 3.64
C GLY A 41 -0.27 5.79 2.70
N GLU A 42 -0.53 7.08 2.90
CA GLU A 42 -1.39 7.86 2.00
C GLU A 42 -0.88 7.85 0.56
N ASP A 43 0.46 7.89 0.38
CA ASP A 43 1.11 7.79 -0.93
C ASP A 43 0.74 6.50 -1.68
N VAL A 44 0.57 5.39 -0.96
CA VAL A 44 0.14 4.11 -1.54
C VAL A 44 -1.32 4.19 -2.01
N ILE A 45 -2.18 4.88 -1.25
CA ILE A 45 -3.59 5.10 -1.63
C ILE A 45 -3.67 5.97 -2.89
N TYR A 46 -2.91 7.07 -2.93
CA TYR A 46 -2.84 7.94 -4.11
C TYR A 46 -2.34 7.18 -5.34
N HIS A 47 -1.25 6.42 -5.22
CA HIS A 47 -0.76 5.59 -6.30
C HIS A 47 -1.82 4.60 -6.82
N MET A 48 -2.59 3.96 -5.93
CA MET A 48 -3.69 3.09 -6.36
C MET A 48 -4.78 3.87 -7.11
N ILE A 49 -5.22 5.01 -6.58
CA ILE A 49 -6.24 5.86 -7.23
C ILE A 49 -5.76 6.26 -8.63
N ASP A 50 -4.53 6.74 -8.76
CA ASP A 50 -3.95 7.16 -10.03
C ASP A 50 -3.90 6.01 -11.05
N ASN A 51 -3.63 4.78 -10.61
CA ASN A 51 -3.64 3.59 -11.47
C ASN A 51 -5.06 3.14 -11.88
N PHE A 52 -6.07 3.35 -11.03
CA PHE A 52 -7.46 2.97 -11.34
C PHE A 52 -8.23 4.01 -12.16
N LEU A 53 -7.74 5.25 -12.23
CA LEU A 53 -8.34 6.32 -13.04
C LEU A 53 -7.80 6.37 -14.49
N VAL A 54 -6.96 5.41 -14.87
CA VAL A 54 -6.46 5.20 -16.25
C VAL A 54 -7.51 4.58 -17.15
#